data_AF-A0A2N5FKQ6-F1
#
_entry.id   AF-A0A2N5FKQ6-F1
#
_cell.length_a   1.000
_cell.length_b   1.000
_cell.length_c   1.000
_cell.angle_alpha   90.00
_cell.angle_beta   90.00
_cell.angle_gamma   90.00
#
_symmetry.space_group_name_H-M   'P 1'
#
loop_
_entity.id
_entity.type
_entity.pdbx_description
1 polymer ?
#
loop_
_entity_poly.entity_id
_entity_poly.type
_entity_poly.pdbx_seq_one_letter_code
_entity_poly.pdbx_strand_id
1 'polypeptide(L)'
;MFINDAKALSDDQILKEFAELVKENGEVKINTADPVQLSDRCIKDFTYHRMTGRKLTRLLDRSDTEMYLEKENISVKNISGYMEFSFESGKKQNEQKVINQFISLVKQNKKITLYPSHPSSSPLVSDLMKKNSLDDISFGFLLEEYRDLIRKDIYLIERNGIRRYSI
;
A
#
# COMPACT_ATOMS: atom_id res chain seq x y z
N MET A 1 -0.19 41.90 21.97
CA MET A 1 -0.67 40.64 22.54
C MET A 1 -1.27 39.85 21.40
N PHE A 2 -0.57 38.83 20.90
CA PHE A 2 -1.12 37.84 19.96
C PHE A 2 -0.53 36.49 20.34
N ILE A 3 -1.07 35.92 21.41
CA ILE A 3 -1.02 34.49 21.60
C ILE A 3 -2.37 34.02 21.09
N ASN A 4 -2.44 33.69 19.80
CA ASN A 4 -3.47 32.73 19.38
C ASN A 4 -3.02 31.42 20.01
N ASP A 5 -3.52 31.15 21.22
CA ASP A 5 -3.47 29.82 21.83
C ASP A 5 -4.36 28.91 20.99
N ALA A 6 -3.87 28.57 19.80
CA ALA A 6 -4.35 27.42 19.07
C ALA A 6 -4.12 26.23 20.02
N LYS A 7 -5.22 25.76 20.61
CA LYS A 7 -5.24 24.57 21.47
C LYS A 7 -4.31 23.52 20.86
N ALA A 8 -3.32 23.07 21.63
CA ALA A 8 -2.43 22.01 21.20
C ALA A 8 -3.28 20.83 20.74
N LEU A 9 -3.17 20.47 19.46
CA LEU A 9 -3.90 19.36 18.88
C LEU A 9 -3.43 18.04 19.51
N SER A 10 -4.34 17.09 19.67
CA SER A 10 -3.96 15.72 20.04
C SER A 10 -3.21 15.04 18.91
N ASP A 11 -2.47 13.97 19.23
CA ASP A 11 -1.74 13.19 18.24
C ASP A 11 -2.67 12.63 17.15
N ASP A 12 -3.89 12.23 17.49
CA ASP A 12 -4.92 11.80 16.53
C ASP A 12 -5.35 12.92 15.57
N GLN A 13 -5.50 14.15 16.08
CA GLN A 13 -5.85 15.30 15.25
C GLN A 13 -4.73 15.66 14.28
N ILE A 14 -3.48 15.57 14.72
CA ILE A 14 -2.31 15.76 13.86
C ILE A 14 -2.27 14.69 12.77
N LEU A 15 -2.44 13.42 13.13
CA LEU A 15 -2.40 12.32 12.17
C LEU A 15 -3.50 12.47 11.10
N LYS A 16 -4.66 12.98 11.49
CA LYS A 16 -5.74 13.31 10.54
C LYS A 16 -5.36 14.44 9.59
N GLU A 17 -4.84 15.55 10.11
CA GLU A 17 -4.38 16.65 9.24
C GLU A 17 -3.24 16.22 8.30
N PHE A 18 -2.35 15.34 8.78
CA PHE A 18 -1.30 14.76 7.95
C PHE A 18 -1.87 13.89 6.83
N ALA A 19 -2.89 13.07 7.10
CA ALA A 19 -3.54 12.26 6.08
C ALA A 19 -4.20 13.13 4.99
N GLU A 20 -4.85 14.23 5.37
CA GLU A 20 -5.41 15.19 4.42
C GLU A 20 -4.32 15.87 3.57
N LEU A 21 -3.18 16.22 4.17
CA LEU A 21 -2.03 16.74 3.43
C LEU A 21 -1.54 15.76 2.35
N VAL A 22 -1.47 14.46 2.68
CA VAL A 22 -1.09 13.42 1.71
C VAL A 22 -2.14 13.28 0.60
N LYS A 23 -3.43 13.37 0.93
CA LYS A 23 -4.54 13.36 -0.06
C LYS A 23 -4.46 14.56 -1.02
N GLU A 24 -4.22 15.76 -0.49
CA GLU A 24 -4.11 16.99 -1.28
C GLU A 24 -2.92 16.96 -2.25
N ASN A 25 -1.79 16.38 -1.82
CA ASN A 25 -0.55 16.37 -2.60
C ASN A 25 -0.37 15.08 -3.43
N GLY A 26 -1.18 14.05 -3.19
CA GLY A 26 -1.11 12.74 -3.85
C GLY A 26 0.06 11.87 -3.36
N GLU A 27 1.25 12.45 -3.20
CA GLU A 27 2.44 11.81 -2.66
C GLU A 27 3.22 12.81 -1.80
N VAL A 28 3.79 12.34 -0.70
CA VAL A 28 4.60 13.15 0.20
C VAL A 28 5.77 12.33 0.77
N LYS A 29 6.97 12.91 0.76
CA LYS A 29 8.21 12.32 1.27
C LYS A 29 8.70 13.02 2.53
N ILE A 30 8.94 12.22 3.57
CA ILE A 30 9.52 12.66 4.83
C ILE A 30 10.92 12.07 4.96
N ASN A 31 11.93 12.91 5.13
CA ASN A 31 13.25 12.42 5.51
C ASN A 31 13.24 12.06 7.00
N THR A 32 13.62 10.83 7.35
CA THR A 32 13.55 10.35 8.74
C THR A 32 14.71 10.83 9.61
N ALA A 33 15.83 11.22 8.99
CA ALA A 33 17.01 11.75 9.68
C ALA A 33 16.91 13.26 9.92
N ASP A 34 16.43 14.01 8.93
CA ASP A 34 16.17 15.46 9.02
C ASP A 34 14.84 15.83 8.36
N PRO A 35 13.72 15.70 9.10
CA PRO A 35 12.40 15.94 8.55
C PRO A 35 12.13 17.41 8.18
N VAL A 36 12.97 18.35 8.63
CA VAL A 36 12.78 19.79 8.44
C VAL A 36 13.60 20.30 7.25
N GLN A 37 14.75 19.70 6.93
CA GLN A 37 15.58 20.19 5.83
C GLN A 37 15.47 19.36 4.55
N LEU A 38 15.17 18.07 4.65
CA LEU A 38 15.27 17.15 3.51
C LEU A 38 13.93 16.49 3.11
N SER A 39 12.83 16.86 3.76
CA SER A 39 11.48 16.46 3.36
C SER A 39 10.90 17.37 2.27
N ASP A 40 9.75 16.99 1.71
CA ASP A 40 8.98 17.86 0.83
C ASP A 40 8.59 19.17 1.52
N ARG A 41 8.45 20.25 0.73
CA ARG A 41 8.14 21.59 1.26
C ARG A 41 6.86 21.60 2.10
N CYS A 42 5.82 20.88 1.68
CA CYS A 42 4.56 20.75 2.42
C CYS A 42 4.76 20.12 3.81
N ILE A 43 5.72 19.19 3.97
CA ILE A 43 6.10 18.62 5.27
C ILE A 43 6.85 19.62 6.13
N LYS A 44 7.74 20.40 5.54
CA LYS A 44 8.47 21.46 6.26
C LYS A 44 7.48 22.48 6.82
N ASP A 45 6.53 22.92 6.01
CA ASP A 45 5.51 23.88 6.41
C ASP A 45 4.57 23.26 7.47
N PHE A 46 4.13 22.01 7.27
CA PHE A 46 3.31 21.28 8.24
C PHE A 46 4.01 21.13 9.61
N THR A 47 5.27 20.71 9.62
CA THR A 47 6.04 20.55 10.87
C THR A 47 6.34 21.89 11.52
N TYR A 48 6.74 22.92 10.77
CA TYR A 48 6.95 24.26 11.32
C TYR A 48 5.73 24.82 12.05
N HIS A 49 4.53 24.58 11.51
CA HIS A 49 3.29 25.10 12.08
C HIS A 49 2.63 24.21 13.13
N ARG A 50 2.85 22.89 13.10
CA ARG A 50 2.08 21.94 13.92
C ARG A 50 2.91 21.21 14.97
N MET A 51 4.14 20.79 14.63
CA MET A 51 4.98 20.00 15.54
C MET A 51 6.40 19.81 15.02
N THR A 52 7.34 19.52 15.93
CA THR A 52 8.68 19.10 15.50
C THR A 52 8.63 17.90 14.56
N GLY A 53 9.45 17.92 13.50
CA GLY A 53 9.55 16.81 12.55
C GLY A 53 9.86 15.46 13.20
N ARG A 54 10.68 15.45 14.26
CA ARG A 54 10.99 14.24 15.05
C ARG A 54 9.74 13.64 15.72
N LYS A 55 8.78 14.46 16.15
CA LYS A 55 7.50 13.99 16.70
C LYS A 55 6.65 13.36 15.59
N LEU A 56 6.59 13.97 14.40
CA LEU A 56 5.89 13.41 13.24
C LEU A 56 6.46 12.04 12.85
N THR A 57 7.79 11.93 12.73
CA THR A 57 8.44 10.65 12.45
C THR A 57 8.09 9.60 13.49
N ARG A 58 8.10 9.92 14.80
CA ARG A 58 7.72 8.97 15.85
C ARG A 58 6.25 8.53 15.81
N LEU A 59 5.34 9.43 15.42
CA LEU A 59 3.93 9.09 15.27
C LEU A 59 3.67 8.17 14.07
N LEU A 60 4.52 8.27 13.04
CA LEU A 60 4.42 7.51 11.79
C LEU A 60 5.29 6.25 11.76
N ASP A 61 6.36 6.21 12.56
CA ASP A 61 7.32 5.10 12.64
C ASP A 61 6.66 3.91 13.37
N ARG A 62 6.17 2.97 12.57
CA ARG A 62 5.60 1.71 13.03
C ARG A 62 6.43 0.53 12.54
N SER A 63 7.76 0.56 12.69
CA SER A 63 8.69 -0.60 12.61
C SER A 63 8.65 -1.58 11.41
N ASP A 64 7.71 -1.46 10.48
CA ASP A 64 7.49 -2.36 9.34
C ASP A 64 7.88 -1.67 8.03
N THR A 65 8.47 -2.44 7.09
CA THR A 65 9.12 -1.93 5.87
C THR A 65 8.15 -1.42 4.79
N GLU A 66 6.91 -1.93 4.77
CA GLU A 66 5.79 -1.45 3.96
C GLU A 66 4.51 -1.57 4.78
N MET A 67 3.76 -0.47 4.91
CA MET A 67 2.53 -0.44 5.70
C MET A 67 1.41 0.23 4.91
N TYR A 68 0.21 -0.35 4.99
CA TYR A 68 -0.99 0.23 4.42
C TYR A 68 -1.87 0.85 5.52
N LEU A 69 -2.11 2.16 5.47
CA LEU A 69 -3.03 2.85 6.37
C LEU A 69 -4.46 2.76 5.82
N GLU A 70 -5.10 1.61 6.02
CA GLU A 70 -6.38 1.25 5.41
C GLU A 70 -7.51 2.28 5.63
N LYS A 71 -7.56 2.90 6.82
CA LYS A 71 -8.57 3.92 7.14
C LYS A 71 -8.42 5.21 6.33
N GLU A 72 -7.19 5.57 5.97
CA GLU A 72 -6.88 6.84 5.31
C GLU A 72 -6.53 6.68 3.83
N ASN A 73 -6.47 5.43 3.36
CA ASN A 73 -6.15 5.08 1.98
C ASN A 73 -4.77 5.59 1.54
N ILE A 74 -3.79 5.40 2.43
CA ILE A 74 -2.41 5.86 2.24
C ILE A 74 -1.48 4.64 2.28
N SER A 75 -0.69 4.49 1.24
CA SER A 75 0.42 3.53 1.16
C SER A 75 1.68 4.17 1.72
N VAL A 76 2.41 3.42 2.56
CA VAL A 76 3.65 3.88 3.20
C VAL A 76 4.79 2.97 2.77
N LYS A 77 5.81 3.55 2.14
CA LYS A 77 7.07 2.87 1.82
C LYS A 77 8.20 3.43 2.67
N ASN A 78 8.89 2.55 3.38
CA ASN A 78 10.09 2.92 4.12
C ASN A 78 11.32 2.59 3.26
N ILE A 79 12.00 3.62 2.77
CA ILE A 79 13.20 3.46 1.94
C ILE A 79 14.33 4.14 2.68
N SER A 80 15.45 3.44 2.87
CA SER A 80 16.60 3.89 3.68
C SER A 80 16.83 5.42 3.67
N GLY A 81 16.42 6.09 4.76
CA GLY A 81 16.55 7.54 4.97
C GLY A 81 15.30 8.39 4.73
N TYR A 82 14.21 7.81 4.23
CA TYR A 82 12.94 8.49 3.96
C TYR A 82 11.72 7.56 4.08
N MET A 83 10.57 8.15 4.42
CA MET A 83 9.27 7.51 4.33
C MET A 83 8.46 8.23 3.25
N GLU A 84 7.94 7.46 2.30
CA GLU A 84 7.06 7.94 1.23
C GLU A 84 5.62 7.56 1.57
N PHE A 85 4.74 8.56 1.61
CA PHE A 85 3.31 8.42 1.83
C PHE A 85 2.62 8.77 0.52
N SER A 86 1.89 7.83 -0.05
CA SER A 86 1.12 8.06 -1.27
C SER A 86 -0.35 7.80 -1.03
N PHE A 87 -1.20 8.76 -1.37
CA PHE A 87 -2.63 8.55 -1.38
C PHE A 87 -2.97 7.68 -2.59
N GLU A 88 -3.43 6.47 -2.32
CA GLU A 88 -3.87 5.60 -3.39
C GLU A 88 -5.26 6.04 -3.84
N SER A 89 -5.43 6.44 -5.10
CA SER A 89 -6.78 6.58 -5.64
C SER A 89 -7.54 5.25 -5.42
N GLY A 90 -8.84 5.28 -5.09
CA GLY A 90 -9.62 4.07 -4.80
C GLY A 90 -9.58 2.99 -5.90
N LYS A 91 -9.10 3.35 -7.10
CA LYS A 91 -8.71 2.42 -8.17
C LYS A 91 -7.61 1.45 -7.73
N LYS A 92 -6.47 1.92 -7.21
CA LYS A 92 -5.34 1.05 -6.79
C LYS A 92 -5.71 0.12 -5.64
N GLN A 93 -6.49 0.59 -4.66
CA GLN A 93 -7.05 -0.27 -3.62
C GLN A 93 -7.90 -1.40 -4.19
N ASN A 94 -8.76 -1.07 -5.16
CA ASN A 94 -9.63 -2.06 -5.77
C ASN A 94 -8.82 -3.08 -6.59
N GLU A 95 -7.79 -2.62 -7.30
CA GLU A 95 -6.83 -3.46 -8.00
C GLU A 95 -6.10 -4.42 -7.04
N GLN A 96 -5.54 -3.90 -5.95
CA GLN A 96 -4.83 -4.71 -4.97
C GLN A 96 -5.78 -5.68 -4.23
N LYS A 97 -7.01 -5.26 -3.95
CA LYS A 97 -8.08 -6.13 -3.42
C LYS A 97 -8.38 -7.28 -4.38
N VAL A 98 -8.51 -7.00 -5.68
CA VAL A 98 -8.71 -8.03 -6.72
C VAL A 98 -7.55 -9.02 -6.74
N ILE A 99 -6.31 -8.53 -6.70
CA ILE A 99 -5.12 -9.38 -6.70
C ILE A 99 -5.03 -10.25 -5.44
N ASN A 100 -5.33 -9.70 -4.27
CA ASN A 100 -5.35 -10.46 -3.02
C ASN A 100 -6.43 -11.55 -3.02
N GLN A 101 -7.59 -11.29 -3.62
CA GLN A 101 -8.63 -12.31 -3.83
C GLN A 101 -8.16 -13.40 -4.80
N PHE A 102 -7.49 -13.03 -5.90
CA PHE A 102 -6.91 -14.00 -6.83
C PHE A 102 -5.86 -14.90 -6.16
N ILE A 103 -4.91 -14.32 -5.41
CA ILE A 103 -3.90 -15.08 -4.66
C ILE A 103 -4.57 -16.06 -3.69
N SER A 104 -5.61 -15.61 -2.98
CA SER A 104 -6.37 -16.45 -2.04
C SER A 104 -7.03 -17.63 -2.76
N LEU A 105 -7.62 -17.38 -3.93
CA LEU A 105 -8.22 -18.40 -4.78
C LEU A 105 -7.18 -19.45 -5.22
N VAL A 106 -5.99 -19.02 -5.63
CA VAL A 106 -4.89 -19.94 -5.98
C VAL A 106 -4.46 -20.77 -4.77
N LYS A 107 -4.28 -20.15 -3.59
CA LYS A 107 -3.91 -20.83 -2.34
C LYS A 107 -4.93 -21.91 -1.95
N GLN A 108 -6.23 -21.64 -2.11
CA GLN A 108 -7.31 -22.59 -1.83
C GLN A 108 -7.32 -23.78 -2.80
N ASN A 109 -7.07 -23.53 -4.08
CA ASN A 109 -7.16 -24.54 -5.13
C ASN A 109 -5.83 -25.23 -5.45
N LYS A 110 -4.74 -24.84 -4.78
CA LYS A 110 -3.34 -25.28 -4.96
C LYS A 110 -2.72 -24.96 -6.33
N LYS A 111 -3.50 -24.98 -7.41
CA LYS A 111 -3.08 -24.65 -8.76
C LYS A 111 -4.27 -24.13 -9.57
N ILE A 112 -4.05 -23.05 -10.31
CA ILE A 112 -4.98 -22.55 -11.32
C ILE A 112 -4.21 -22.37 -12.62
N THR A 113 -4.71 -22.93 -13.72
CA THR A 113 -4.16 -22.70 -15.05
C THR A 113 -4.99 -21.62 -15.74
N LEU A 114 -4.33 -20.61 -16.28
CA LEU A 114 -4.96 -19.52 -17.01
C LEU A 114 -4.49 -19.51 -18.46
N TYR A 115 -5.40 -19.20 -19.37
CA TYR A 115 -5.01 -18.83 -20.73
C TYR A 115 -4.70 -17.33 -20.74
N PRO A 116 -3.47 -16.89 -21.09
CA PRO A 116 -3.05 -15.50 -20.92
C PRO A 116 -3.94 -14.45 -21.59
N SER A 117 -4.51 -14.77 -22.75
CA SER A 117 -5.41 -13.86 -23.46
C SER A 117 -6.88 -14.01 -23.07
N HIS A 118 -7.25 -15.07 -22.33
CA HIS A 118 -8.62 -15.34 -21.90
C HIS A 118 -8.63 -15.95 -20.49
N PRO A 119 -8.16 -15.24 -19.45
CA PRO A 119 -8.15 -15.74 -18.06
C PRO A 119 -9.55 -16.15 -17.57
N SER A 120 -10.61 -15.56 -18.11
CA SER A 120 -12.01 -15.91 -17.87
C SER A 120 -12.39 -17.35 -18.26
N SER A 121 -11.55 -18.04 -19.05
CA SER A 121 -11.74 -19.45 -19.40
C SER A 121 -11.68 -20.40 -18.20
N SER A 122 -11.03 -19.99 -17.10
CA SER A 122 -11.09 -20.71 -15.83
C SER A 122 -12.39 -20.34 -15.09
N PRO A 123 -13.29 -21.29 -14.77
CA PRO A 123 -14.55 -20.97 -14.07
C PRO A 123 -14.33 -20.22 -12.75
N LEU A 124 -13.32 -20.62 -11.98
CA LEU A 124 -12.96 -20.00 -10.71
C LEU A 124 -12.54 -18.53 -10.88
N VAL A 125 -11.79 -18.23 -11.94
CA VAL A 125 -11.33 -16.86 -12.23
C VAL A 125 -12.42 -16.05 -12.91
N SER A 126 -13.27 -16.67 -13.72
CA SER A 126 -14.48 -16.06 -14.29
C SER A 126 -15.37 -15.47 -13.20
N ASP A 127 -15.62 -16.23 -12.12
CA ASP A 127 -16.46 -15.76 -11.01
C ASP A 127 -15.82 -14.60 -10.24
N LEU A 128 -14.51 -14.65 -10.01
CA LEU A 128 -13.74 -13.55 -9.44
C LEU A 128 -13.85 -12.29 -10.30
N MET A 129 -13.65 -12.43 -11.63
CA MET A 129 -13.69 -11.33 -12.58
C MET A 129 -15.08 -10.70 -12.64
N LYS A 130 -16.14 -11.51 -12.71
CA LYS A 130 -17.54 -11.03 -12.68
C LYS A 130 -17.84 -10.26 -11.41
N LYS A 131 -17.40 -10.75 -10.24
CA LYS A 131 -17.61 -10.07 -8.95
C LYS A 131 -16.99 -8.67 -8.91
N ASN A 132 -15.90 -8.46 -9.64
CA ASN A 132 -15.17 -7.21 -9.65
C ASN A 132 -15.34 -6.41 -10.96
N SER A 133 -16.28 -6.80 -11.82
CA SER A 133 -16.57 -6.17 -13.12
C SER A 133 -15.34 -6.03 -14.02
N LEU A 134 -14.50 -7.07 -14.10
CA LEU A 134 -13.29 -7.08 -14.90
C LEU A 134 -13.47 -7.86 -16.20
N ASP A 135 -12.94 -7.32 -17.29
CA ASP A 135 -12.73 -8.06 -18.54
C ASP A 135 -11.35 -8.74 -18.57
N ASP A 136 -11.13 -9.61 -19.57
CA ASP A 136 -9.89 -10.38 -19.73
C ASP A 136 -8.65 -9.50 -19.87
N ILE A 137 -8.78 -8.37 -20.57
CA ILE A 137 -7.69 -7.43 -20.81
C ILE A 137 -7.28 -6.75 -19.50
N SER A 138 -8.25 -6.18 -18.80
CA SER A 138 -8.07 -5.48 -17.54
C SER A 138 -7.47 -6.40 -16.49
N PHE A 139 -7.99 -7.62 -16.35
CA PHE A 139 -7.43 -8.58 -15.41
C PHE A 139 -6.01 -9.01 -15.80
N GLY A 140 -5.73 -9.19 -17.09
CA GLY A 140 -4.39 -9.45 -17.60
C GLY A 140 -3.38 -8.35 -17.22
N PHE A 141 -3.78 -7.08 -17.35
CA PHE A 141 -2.96 -5.95 -16.90
C PHE A 141 -2.67 -6.01 -15.40
N LEU A 142 -3.68 -6.30 -14.57
CA LEU A 142 -3.49 -6.42 -13.12
C LEU A 142 -2.53 -7.56 -12.75
N LEU A 143 -2.62 -8.70 -13.42
CA LEU A 143 -1.71 -9.82 -13.17
C LEU A 143 -0.25 -9.46 -13.49
N GLU A 144 0.01 -8.68 -14.54
CA GLU A 144 1.36 -8.25 -14.89
C GLU A 144 1.85 -7.13 -13.97
N GLU A 145 1.01 -6.13 -13.68
CA GLU A 145 1.36 -5.00 -12.80
C GLU A 145 1.72 -5.47 -11.39
N TYR A 146 1.00 -6.47 -10.86
CA TYR A 146 1.23 -7.03 -9.53
C TYR A 146 1.98 -8.37 -9.56
N ARG A 147 2.69 -8.67 -10.67
CA ARG A 147 3.38 -9.96 -10.88
C ARG A 147 4.33 -10.33 -9.73
N ASP A 148 5.05 -9.36 -9.19
CA ASP A 148 6.03 -9.61 -8.13
C ASP A 148 5.35 -9.94 -6.79
N LEU A 149 4.24 -9.27 -6.47
CA LEU A 149 3.40 -9.60 -5.31
C LEU A 149 2.83 -11.02 -5.45
N ILE A 150 2.22 -11.31 -6.60
CA ILE A 150 1.66 -12.62 -6.93
C ILE A 150 2.73 -13.72 -6.81
N ARG A 151 3.92 -13.49 -7.39
CA ARG A 151 5.05 -14.43 -7.29
C ARG A 151 5.46 -14.65 -5.85
N LYS A 152 5.74 -13.59 -5.08
CA LYS A 152 6.19 -13.69 -3.68
C LYS A 152 5.22 -14.55 -2.85
N ASP A 153 3.92 -14.35 -3.05
CA ASP A 153 2.88 -14.99 -2.25
C ASP A 153 2.48 -16.40 -2.71
N ILE A 154 2.56 -16.69 -4.01
CA ILE A 154 2.25 -18.01 -4.58
C ILE A 154 3.47 -18.94 -4.52
N TYR A 155 4.70 -18.43 -4.62
CA TYR A 155 5.94 -19.23 -4.52
C TYR A 155 6.10 -19.91 -3.14
N LEU A 156 5.32 -19.50 -2.13
CA LEU A 156 5.20 -20.19 -0.84
C LEU A 156 4.42 -21.52 -0.90
N ILE A 157 3.76 -21.85 -2.02
CA ILE A 157 3.05 -23.13 -2.21
C ILE A 157 4.01 -24.23 -2.67
N GLU A 158 5.05 -23.91 -3.46
CA GLU A 158 5.96 -24.93 -4.02
C GLU A 158 6.97 -25.47 -2.99
N ARG A 159 7.34 -24.70 -1.95
CA ARG A 159 8.31 -25.19 -0.94
C ARG A 159 7.74 -26.17 0.09
N ASN A 160 6.43 -26.20 0.31
CA ASN A 160 5.80 -27.19 1.20
C ASN A 160 5.41 -28.49 0.47
N GLY A 161 5.60 -28.55 -0.86
CA GLY A 161 5.28 -29.71 -1.70
C GLY A 161 6.49 -30.58 -2.09
N ILE A 162 7.73 -30.12 -1.88
CA ILE A 162 8.93 -30.94 -2.13
C ILE A 162 9.11 -31.91 -0.96
N ARG A 163 8.30 -32.97 -0.93
CA ARG A 163 8.76 -34.24 -0.37
C ARG A 163 9.99 -34.63 -1.19
N ARG A 164 11.16 -34.47 -0.59
CA ARG A 164 12.40 -35.09 -1.05
C ARG A 164 12.11 -36.59 -1.20
N TYR A 165 11.91 -37.06 -2.41
CA TYR A 165 12.26 -38.44 -2.73
C TYR A 165 13.78 -38.42 -2.90
N SER A 166 14.42 -39.11 -1.97
CA SER A 166 15.82 -39.50 -2.02
C SER A 166 16.15 -40.18 -3.36
N ILE A 167 17.31 -39.84 -3.91
CA ILE A 167 18.16 -40.82 -4.59
C ILE A 167 19.35 -41.02 -3.65
#